data_AF-X6N957-F1
#
_entry.id   AF-X6N957-F1
#
_cell.length_a   1.000
_cell.length_b   1.000
_cell.length_c   1.000
_cell.angle_alpha   90.00
_cell.angle_beta   90.00
_cell.angle_gamma   90.00
#
_symmetry.space_group_name_H-M   'P 1'
#
loop_
_entity.id
_entity.type
_entity.pdbx_description
1 polymer ?
#
loop_
_entity_poly.entity_id
_entity_poly.type
_entity_poly.pdbx_seq_one_letter_code
_entity_poly.pdbx_strand_id
1 'polypeptide(L)'
;MRRASTIDSCDVSWITPFKHEREILFSRSWVSFIHDEKAHKELLSWNAKVESEDEYTQMILLTWVKYDQYIQQTMQISVIYNHYVDLNLIYVVLNYYCEGNMKKALSLLFEFERWKLEDNNEQKYKIRMNEFMERRCCNNNVNLFCIFCSEKDITVRGDIEDAVITTVNNGLPFVEKDKCLKKDFI
;
A
#
# COMPACT_ATOMS: atom_id res chain seq x y z
N MET A 1 6.01 9.17 6.17
CA MET A 1 4.69 9.73 5.86
C MET A 1 3.99 8.75 4.94
N ARG A 2 2.86 8.15 5.34
CA ARG A 2 2.01 7.43 4.38
C ARG A 2 1.45 8.50 3.46
N ARG A 3 1.79 8.45 2.17
CA ARG A 3 1.30 9.42 1.19
C ARG A 3 0.44 8.65 0.22
N ALA A 4 -0.78 9.15 0.00
CA ALA A 4 -1.55 8.71 -1.14
C ALA A 4 -0.76 9.06 -2.42
N SER A 5 -0.88 8.21 -3.43
CA SER A 5 -0.27 8.46 -4.73
C SER A 5 -0.68 9.85 -5.24
N THR A 6 0.24 10.56 -5.89
CA THR A 6 0.01 11.88 -6.52
C THR A 6 -0.25 13.06 -5.58
N ILE A 7 -0.03 12.90 -4.27
CA ILE A 7 -0.03 14.04 -3.32
C ILE A 7 1.39 14.58 -3.19
N ASP A 8 1.68 15.63 -3.94
CA ASP A 8 2.83 16.49 -3.65
C ASP A 8 2.46 17.46 -2.53
N SER A 9 3.36 17.61 -1.56
CA SER A 9 3.17 18.54 -0.44
C SER A 9 4.41 19.43 -0.29
N CYS A 10 4.16 20.69 0.06
CA CYS A 10 5.21 21.66 0.35
C CYS A 10 4.91 22.30 1.71
N ASP A 11 5.92 22.35 2.57
CA ASP A 11 5.88 23.23 3.74
C ASP A 11 6.01 24.67 3.23
N VAL A 12 4.95 25.46 3.38
CA VAL A 12 4.91 26.86 2.95
C VAL A 12 5.16 27.82 4.11
N SER A 13 5.56 27.33 5.29
CA SER A 13 5.84 28.16 6.47
C SER A 13 6.94 29.21 6.23
N TRP A 14 7.75 29.05 5.16
CA TRP A 14 8.76 30.03 4.77
C TRP A 14 8.19 31.25 4.00
N ILE A 15 6.96 31.16 3.48
CA ILE A 15 6.25 32.27 2.84
C ILE A 15 5.10 32.84 3.69
N THR A 16 4.72 32.18 4.80
CA THR A 16 3.67 32.69 5.67
C THR A 16 4.20 33.83 6.55
N PRO A 17 3.43 34.92 6.74
CA PRO A 17 3.84 36.01 7.63
C PRO A 17 3.70 35.63 9.13
N PHE A 18 3.03 34.52 9.44
CA PHE A 18 2.73 34.07 10.80
C PHE A 18 3.79 33.06 11.30
N LYS A 19 4.70 33.53 12.17
CA LYS A 19 5.82 32.73 12.70
C LYS A 19 5.44 31.47 13.47
N HIS A 20 4.19 31.37 13.94
CA HIS A 20 3.72 30.28 14.81
C HIS A 20 2.64 29.43 14.16
N GLU A 21 2.17 29.79 12.97
CA GLU A 21 1.18 29.02 12.22
C GLU A 21 1.89 28.25 11.11
N ARG A 22 1.81 26.93 11.16
CA ARG A 22 2.30 26.07 10.08
C ARG A 22 1.15 25.78 9.13
N GLU A 23 1.20 26.37 7.95
CA GLU A 23 0.28 26.05 6.86
C GLU A 23 0.96 24.99 5.97
N ILE A 24 0.31 23.84 5.79
CA ILE A 24 0.76 22.81 4.86
C ILE A 24 -0.17 22.85 3.67
N LEU A 25 0.36 23.22 2.50
CA LEU A 25 -0.39 23.24 1.26
C LEU A 25 -0.19 21.90 0.53
N PHE A 26 -1.31 21.24 0.24
CA PHE A 26 -1.32 20.05 -0.62
C PHE A 26 -1.63 20.50 -2.05
N SER A 27 -0.81 20.09 -3.01
CA SER A 27 -1.15 20.31 -4.42
C SER A 27 -2.45 19.55 -4.74
N ARG A 28 -3.28 20.10 -5.62
CA ARG A 28 -4.42 19.34 -6.16
C ARG A 28 -3.88 18.05 -6.80
N SER A 29 -4.52 16.92 -6.50
CA SER A 29 -4.20 15.63 -7.13
C SER A 29 -4.23 15.78 -8.65
N TRP A 30 -3.30 15.13 -9.35
CA TRP A 30 -3.17 15.22 -10.80
C TRP A 30 -4.45 14.74 -11.50
N VAL A 31 -5.13 15.60 -12.27
CA VAL A 31 -6.35 15.24 -13.00
C VAL A 31 -5.98 14.81 -14.42
N SER A 32 -6.07 13.51 -14.72
CA SER A 32 -5.97 12.98 -16.08
C SER A 32 -7.13 13.47 -16.95
N PHE A 33 -6.91 13.81 -18.21
CA PHE A 33 -8.01 14.07 -19.15
C PHE A 33 -8.68 12.79 -19.67
N ILE A 34 -8.19 11.60 -19.27
CA ILE A 34 -8.64 10.29 -19.78
C ILE A 34 -9.84 9.74 -19.00
N HIS A 35 -10.00 10.11 -17.72
CA HIS A 35 -11.07 9.61 -16.86
C HIS A 35 -12.12 10.68 -16.61
N ASP A 36 -13.39 10.27 -16.49
CA ASP A 36 -14.46 11.19 -16.11
C ASP A 36 -14.26 11.70 -14.67
N GLU A 37 -14.94 12.80 -14.32
CA GLU A 37 -14.79 13.46 -13.02
C GLU A 37 -15.12 12.53 -11.84
N LYS A 38 -16.01 11.55 -12.05
CA LYS A 38 -16.42 10.60 -11.02
C LYS A 38 -15.32 9.57 -10.76
N ALA A 39 -14.76 8.98 -11.82
CA ALA A 39 -13.63 8.07 -11.74
C ALA A 39 -12.40 8.75 -11.13
N HIS A 40 -12.19 10.05 -11.39
CA HIS A 40 -11.14 10.83 -10.72
C HIS A 40 -11.36 10.99 -9.23
N LYS A 41 -12.58 11.35 -8.82
CA LYS A 41 -12.92 11.44 -7.40
C LYS A 41 -12.76 10.09 -6.73
N GLU A 42 -13.10 8.98 -7.36
CA GLU A 42 -12.95 7.66 -6.74
C GLU A 42 -11.48 7.20 -6.68
N LEU A 43 -10.68 7.48 -7.72
CA LEU A 43 -9.30 7.02 -7.82
C LEU A 43 -8.30 7.91 -7.07
N LEU A 44 -8.52 9.21 -6.97
CA LEU A 44 -7.50 10.16 -6.47
C LEU A 44 -7.91 10.88 -5.17
N SER A 45 -9.10 10.58 -4.65
CA SER A 45 -9.51 11.13 -3.36
C SER A 45 -8.69 10.54 -2.22
N TRP A 46 -8.47 11.38 -1.23
CA TRP A 46 -7.81 11.03 0.01
C TRP A 46 -8.60 11.59 1.19
N ASN A 47 -8.48 10.92 2.32
CA ASN A 47 -9.06 11.34 3.59
C ASN A 47 -7.95 11.88 4.49
N ALA A 48 -8.23 12.94 5.23
CA ALA A 48 -7.39 13.40 6.33
C ALA A 48 -8.08 13.12 7.65
N LYS A 49 -7.32 12.60 8.62
CA LYS A 49 -7.76 12.51 10.01
C LYS A 49 -6.63 12.85 10.96
N VAL A 50 -6.97 13.40 12.11
CA VAL A 50 -6.02 13.56 13.21
C VAL A 50 -5.71 12.17 13.77
N GLU A 51 -4.45 11.78 13.71
CA GLU A 51 -3.95 10.50 14.22
C GLU A 51 -3.54 10.61 15.69
N SER A 52 -2.92 11.73 16.07
CA SER A 52 -2.60 12.06 17.45
C SER A 52 -2.38 13.56 17.59
N GLU A 53 -2.58 14.08 18.79
CA GLU A 53 -2.37 15.49 19.12
C GLU A 53 -1.82 15.62 20.53
N ASP A 54 -0.79 16.45 20.70
CA ASP A 54 -0.26 16.89 21.98
C ASP A 54 -0.30 18.42 22.08
N GLU A 55 0.21 19.00 23.17
CA GLU A 55 0.18 20.45 23.44
C GLU A 55 0.81 21.30 22.32
N TYR A 56 1.74 20.74 21.54
CA TYR A 56 2.53 21.47 20.55
C TYR A 56 2.47 20.89 19.14
N THR A 57 1.96 19.66 18.96
CA THR A 57 2.03 18.92 17.70
C THR A 57 0.72 18.19 17.41
N GLN A 58 0.23 18.34 16.18
CA GLN A 58 -0.83 17.51 15.63
C GLN A 58 -0.27 16.65 14.49
N MET A 59 -0.44 15.34 14.58
CA MET A 59 -0.14 14.41 13.49
C MET A 59 -1.40 14.14 12.69
N ILE A 60 -1.39 14.52 11.41
CA ILE A 60 -2.47 14.26 10.47
C ILE A 60 -2.09 13.06 9.60
N LEU A 61 -2.96 12.04 9.59
CA LEU A 61 -2.84 10.91 8.68
C LEU A 61 -3.65 11.19 7.40
N LEU A 62 -2.97 11.09 6.27
CA LEU A 62 -3.57 11.15 4.94
C LEU A 62 -3.67 9.73 4.38
N THR A 63 -4.88 9.26 4.12
CA THR A 63 -5.14 7.94 3.51
C THR A 63 -5.78 8.07 2.16
N TRP A 64 -5.52 7.13 1.26
CA TRP A 64 -6.23 7.07 -0.02
C TRP A 64 -7.64 6.51 0.22
N VAL A 65 -8.69 7.06 -0.41
CA VAL A 65 -10.05 6.52 -0.27
C VAL A 65 -10.10 5.05 -0.69
N LYS A 66 -9.34 4.68 -1.73
CA LYS A 66 -9.21 3.30 -2.18
C LYS A 66 -8.63 2.36 -1.11
N TYR A 67 -7.76 2.87 -0.23
CA TYR A 67 -7.27 2.06 0.90
C TYR A 67 -8.39 1.79 1.91
N ASP A 68 -9.15 2.83 2.27
CA ASP A 68 -10.23 2.71 3.26
C ASP A 68 -11.32 1.73 2.80
N GLN A 69 -11.50 1.56 1.49
CA GLN A 69 -12.39 0.55 0.90
C GLN A 69 -11.98 -0.91 1.22
N TYR A 70 -10.67 -1.20 1.28
CA TYR A 70 -10.15 -2.57 1.41
C TYR A 70 -9.63 -2.92 2.81
N ILE A 71 -9.55 -1.95 3.73
CA ILE A 71 -8.96 -2.16 5.06
C ILE A 71 -9.66 -3.28 5.84
N GLN A 72 -11.00 -3.31 5.85
CA GLN A 72 -11.78 -4.30 6.60
C GLN A 72 -11.61 -5.71 6.02
N GLN A 73 -11.67 -5.85 4.69
CA GLN A 73 -11.44 -7.13 4.03
C GLN A 73 -10.00 -7.64 4.27
N THR A 74 -9.02 -6.73 4.24
CA THR A 74 -7.62 -7.06 4.52
C THR A 74 -7.47 -7.63 5.93
N MET A 75 -8.11 -7.01 6.93
CA MET A 75 -8.10 -7.51 8.30
C MET A 75 -8.80 -8.87 8.43
N GLN A 76 -9.96 -9.06 7.79
CA GLN A 76 -10.67 -10.35 7.81
C GLN A 76 -9.83 -11.48 7.23
N ILE A 77 -9.18 -11.27 6.08
CA ILE A 77 -8.27 -12.27 5.50
C ILE A 77 -7.06 -12.52 6.41
N SER A 78 -6.52 -11.47 7.03
CA SER A 78 -5.43 -11.62 7.99
C SER A 78 -5.82 -12.55 9.15
N VAL A 79 -7.04 -12.40 9.69
CA VAL A 79 -7.56 -13.29 10.75
C VAL A 79 -7.70 -14.74 10.25
N ILE A 80 -8.19 -14.96 9.03
CA ILE A 80 -8.29 -16.31 8.44
C ILE A 80 -6.91 -17.00 8.38
N TYR A 81 -5.86 -16.25 8.05
CA TYR A 81 -4.47 -16.72 8.03
C TYR A 81 -3.77 -16.62 9.40
N ASN A 82 -4.51 -16.40 10.50
CA ASN A 82 -3.95 -16.23 11.85
C ASN A 82 -2.82 -15.19 11.91
N HIS A 83 -2.97 -14.11 11.15
CA HIS A 83 -2.02 -13.00 11.00
C HIS A 83 -0.62 -13.39 10.50
N TYR A 84 -0.48 -14.58 9.91
CA TYR A 84 0.79 -15.05 9.36
C TYR A 84 1.19 -14.31 8.07
N VAL A 85 0.20 -13.93 7.26
CA VAL A 85 0.41 -13.22 5.99
C VAL A 85 0.49 -11.72 6.22
N ASP A 86 1.45 -11.06 5.57
CA ASP A 86 1.65 -9.61 5.65
C ASP A 86 0.43 -8.82 5.16
N LEU A 87 0.02 -7.81 5.93
CA LEU A 87 -1.17 -7.01 5.62
C LEU A 87 -1.04 -6.26 4.30
N ASN A 88 0.16 -5.79 3.93
CA ASN A 88 0.36 -5.10 2.65
C ASN A 88 0.25 -6.08 1.49
N LEU A 89 0.75 -7.32 1.66
CA LEU A 89 0.56 -8.37 0.65
C LEU A 89 -0.92 -8.67 0.44
N ILE A 90 -1.69 -8.89 1.51
CA ILE A 90 -3.14 -9.14 1.41
C ILE A 90 -3.84 -7.97 0.69
N TYR A 91 -3.52 -6.73 1.06
CA TYR A 91 -4.07 -5.55 0.42
C TYR A 91 -3.74 -5.49 -1.07
N VAL A 92 -2.49 -5.76 -1.44
CA VAL A 92 -2.05 -5.78 -2.84
C VAL A 92 -2.83 -6.82 -3.63
N VAL A 93 -2.96 -8.04 -3.11
CA VAL A 93 -3.75 -9.12 -3.74
C VAL A 93 -5.21 -8.70 -3.93
N LEU A 94 -5.85 -8.21 -2.87
CA LEU A 94 -7.25 -7.80 -2.90
C LEU A 94 -7.50 -6.68 -3.91
N ASN A 95 -6.71 -5.61 -3.85
CA ASN A 95 -6.94 -4.39 -4.62
C ASN A 95 -6.53 -4.55 -6.10
N TYR A 96 -5.36 -5.14 -6.38
CA TYR A 96 -4.78 -5.12 -7.73
C TYR A 96 -5.03 -6.39 -8.54
N TYR A 97 -5.24 -7.55 -7.91
CA TYR A 97 -5.35 -8.83 -8.62
C TYR A 97 -6.73 -9.48 -8.51
N CYS A 98 -7.51 -9.09 -7.50
CA CYS A 98 -8.79 -9.73 -7.20
C CYS A 98 -10.00 -8.79 -7.21
N GLU A 99 -9.79 -7.49 -7.45
CA GLU A 99 -10.87 -6.47 -7.51
C GLU A 99 -11.78 -6.49 -6.26
N GLY A 100 -11.22 -6.74 -5.07
CA GLY A 100 -11.96 -6.86 -3.81
C GLY A 100 -12.68 -8.19 -3.59
N ASN A 101 -12.54 -9.16 -4.50
CA ASN A 101 -13.14 -10.48 -4.33
C ASN A 101 -12.32 -11.32 -3.34
N MET A 102 -12.83 -11.46 -2.12
CA MET A 102 -12.16 -12.22 -1.06
C MET A 102 -11.92 -13.69 -1.41
N LYS A 103 -12.83 -14.36 -2.12
CA LYS A 103 -12.64 -15.78 -2.48
C LYS A 103 -11.48 -15.96 -3.45
N LYS A 104 -11.38 -15.07 -4.45
CA LYS A 104 -10.23 -15.04 -5.37
C LYS A 104 -8.94 -14.74 -4.61
N ALA A 105 -8.96 -13.76 -3.70
CA ALA A 105 -7.79 -13.37 -2.93
C ALA A 105 -7.27 -14.52 -2.04
N LEU A 106 -8.17 -15.21 -1.33
CA LEU A 106 -7.82 -16.39 -0.53
C LEU A 106 -7.21 -17.51 -1.40
N SER A 107 -7.81 -17.80 -2.56
CA SER A 107 -7.27 -18.80 -3.50
C SER A 107 -5.87 -18.42 -3.97
N LEU A 108 -5.66 -17.17 -4.37
CA LEU A 108 -4.39 -16.70 -4.90
C LEU A 108 -3.30 -16.66 -3.82
N LEU A 109 -3.64 -16.22 -2.60
CA LEU A 109 -2.73 -16.28 -1.45
C LEU A 109 -2.35 -17.71 -1.09
N PHE A 110 -3.29 -18.65 -1.17
CA PHE A 110 -3.01 -20.07 -0.94
C PHE A 110 -2.04 -20.64 -1.99
N GLU A 111 -2.25 -20.34 -3.26
CA GLU A 111 -1.33 -20.74 -4.34
C GLU A 111 0.06 -20.12 -4.17
N PHE A 112 0.12 -18.84 -3.79
CA PHE A 112 1.38 -18.15 -3.52
C PHE A 112 2.14 -18.77 -2.35
N GLU A 113 1.49 -19.03 -1.21
CA GLU A 113 2.13 -19.64 -0.04
C GLU A 113 2.67 -21.04 -0.36
N ARG A 114 1.96 -21.81 -1.20
CA ARG A 114 2.48 -23.08 -1.72
C ARG A 114 3.72 -22.89 -2.59
N TRP A 115 3.65 -22.01 -3.58
CA TRP A 115 4.77 -21.72 -4.48
C TRP A 115 6.00 -21.21 -3.71
N LYS A 116 5.80 -20.42 -2.65
CA LYS A 116 6.88 -19.90 -1.79
C LYS A 116 7.71 -21.00 -1.14
N LEU A 117 7.06 -22.12 -0.79
CA LEU A 117 7.69 -23.30 -0.17
C LEU A 117 8.34 -24.24 -1.19
N GLU A 118 7.93 -24.16 -2.46
CA GLU A 118 8.46 -24.97 -3.55
C GLU A 118 9.81 -24.42 -4.04
N ASP A 119 10.66 -25.30 -4.59
CA ASP A 119 11.90 -24.99 -5.34
C ASP A 119 12.86 -23.96 -4.72
N ASN A 120 12.85 -23.83 -3.39
CA ASN A 120 13.63 -22.83 -2.66
C ASN A 120 13.40 -21.40 -3.19
N ASN A 121 12.18 -21.06 -3.61
CA ASN A 121 11.86 -19.76 -4.22
C ASN A 121 12.17 -18.58 -3.29
N GLU A 122 11.98 -18.73 -1.98
CA GLU A 122 12.40 -17.73 -1.00
C GLU A 122 13.92 -17.48 -1.01
N GLN A 123 14.73 -18.52 -1.26
CA GLN A 123 16.19 -18.41 -1.31
C GLN A 123 16.64 -17.77 -2.62
N LYS A 124 15.96 -18.08 -3.73
CA LYS A 124 16.16 -17.38 -5.02
C LYS A 124 15.89 -15.89 -4.86
N TYR A 125 14.83 -15.51 -4.16
CA TYR A 125 14.55 -14.11 -3.86
C TYR A 125 15.66 -13.45 -3.05
N LYS A 126 16.20 -14.11 -2.02
CA LYS A 126 17.31 -13.54 -1.22
C LYS A 126 18.53 -13.15 -2.06
N ILE A 127 18.79 -13.86 -3.16
CA ILE A 127 19.87 -13.54 -4.10
C ILE A 127 19.56 -12.24 -4.89
N ARG A 128 18.29 -12.07 -5.30
CA ARG A 128 17.82 -10.92 -6.09
C ARG A 128 17.31 -9.74 -5.25
N MET A 129 17.26 -9.87 -3.93
CA MET A 129 16.66 -8.89 -3.01
C MET A 129 17.20 -7.47 -3.23
N ASN A 130 18.50 -7.34 -3.52
CA ASN A 130 19.12 -6.04 -3.76
C ASN A 130 18.55 -5.32 -5.00
N GLU A 131 18.14 -6.04 -6.04
CA GLU A 131 17.52 -5.45 -7.25
C GLU A 131 16.25 -4.68 -6.90
N PHE A 132 15.44 -5.21 -5.97
CA PHE A 132 14.23 -4.58 -5.48
C PHE A 132 14.54 -3.40 -4.54
N MET A 133 15.50 -3.58 -3.65
CA MET A 133 15.89 -2.54 -2.68
C MET A 133 16.48 -1.30 -3.35
N GLU A 134 17.28 -1.46 -4.41
CA GLU A 134 17.79 -0.35 -5.22
C GLU A 134 16.67 0.48 -5.87
N ARG A 135 15.53 -0.16 -6.15
CA ARG A 135 14.31 0.48 -6.65
C ARG A 135 13.37 0.98 -5.54
N ARG A 136 13.82 0.95 -4.28
CA ARG A 136 13.07 1.36 -3.08
C ARG A 136 11.84 0.48 -2.78
N CYS A 137 11.81 -0.75 -3.31
CA CYS A 137 10.76 -1.72 -3.01
C CYS A 137 11.08 -2.44 -1.68
N CYS A 138 10.76 -1.80 -0.56
CA CYS A 138 11.20 -2.23 0.77
C CYS A 138 10.29 -3.25 1.49
N ASN A 139 9.36 -3.92 0.78
CA ASN A 139 8.51 -4.96 1.36
C ASN A 139 8.79 -6.32 0.70
N ASN A 140 9.51 -7.18 1.43
CA ASN A 140 9.93 -8.49 0.94
C ASN A 140 8.78 -9.42 0.54
N ASN A 141 7.66 -9.40 1.28
CA ASN A 141 6.53 -10.27 0.98
C ASN A 141 5.82 -9.84 -0.31
N VAL A 142 5.70 -8.53 -0.54
CA VAL A 142 5.17 -7.98 -1.81
C VAL A 142 6.12 -8.27 -2.96
N ASN A 143 7.43 -8.06 -2.78
CA ASN A 143 8.43 -8.34 -3.83
C ASN A 143 8.40 -9.81 -4.27
N LEU A 144 8.38 -10.74 -3.30
CA LEU A 144 8.32 -12.17 -3.55
C LEU A 144 7.02 -12.56 -4.28
N PHE A 145 5.91 -11.91 -3.93
CA PHE A 145 4.63 -12.09 -4.63
C PHE A 145 4.68 -11.57 -6.08
N CYS A 146 5.35 -10.44 -6.35
CA CYS A 146 5.52 -9.96 -7.72
C CYS A 146 6.34 -10.94 -8.59
N ILE A 147 7.35 -11.61 -8.02
CA ILE A 147 8.08 -12.69 -8.70
C ILE A 147 7.12 -13.83 -9.05
N PHE A 148 6.33 -14.30 -8.08
CA PHE A 148 5.32 -15.33 -8.31
C PHE A 148 4.35 -14.96 -9.44
N CYS A 149 3.83 -13.73 -9.43
CA CYS A 149 2.93 -13.26 -10.48
C CYS A 149 3.60 -13.24 -11.86
N SER A 150 4.87 -12.84 -11.94
CA SER A 150 5.63 -12.85 -13.19
C SER A 150 5.93 -14.26 -13.69
N GLU A 151 6.25 -15.21 -12.81
CA GLU A 151 6.53 -16.61 -13.19
C GLU A 151 5.28 -17.40 -13.61
N LYS A 152 4.11 -16.99 -13.10
CA LYS A 152 2.82 -17.62 -13.41
C LYS A 152 2.04 -16.90 -14.52
N ASP A 153 2.64 -15.90 -15.16
CA ASP A 153 2.00 -15.05 -16.19
C ASP A 153 0.67 -14.43 -15.71
N ILE A 154 0.56 -14.14 -14.41
CA ILE A 154 -0.63 -13.49 -13.81
C ILE A 154 -0.66 -12.00 -14.21
N THR A 155 0.51 -11.41 -14.42
CA THR A 155 0.70 -10.03 -14.85
C THR A 155 1.53 -10.01 -16.13
N VAL A 156 1.27 -9.04 -17.01
CA VAL A 156 2.07 -8.82 -18.23
C VAL A 156 3.36 -8.03 -17.95
N ARG A 157 3.49 -7.48 -16.74
CA ARG A 157 4.65 -6.69 -16.30
C ARG A 157 5.73 -7.59 -15.72
N GLY A 158 6.97 -7.10 -15.73
CA GLY A 158 8.05 -7.75 -14.96
C GLY A 158 7.84 -7.61 -13.45
N ASP A 159 8.38 -8.56 -12.70
CA ASP A 159 8.35 -8.60 -11.22
C ASP A 159 8.78 -7.29 -10.55
N ILE A 160 9.90 -6.70 -10.97
CA ILE A 160 10.42 -5.44 -10.43
C ILE A 160 9.50 -4.26 -10.78
N GLU A 161 8.98 -4.21 -11.99
CA GLU A 161 8.07 -3.14 -12.43
C GLU A 161 6.79 -3.14 -11.59
N ASP A 162 6.23 -4.33 -11.36
CA ASP A 162 5.02 -4.51 -10.56
C ASP A 162 5.26 -4.13 -9.09
N ALA A 163 6.42 -4.49 -8.54
CA ALA A 163 6.82 -4.10 -7.18
C ALA A 163 6.99 -2.57 -7.04
N VAL A 164 7.55 -1.89 -8.05
CA VAL A 164 7.70 -0.42 -8.07
C VAL A 164 6.34 0.25 -8.08
N ILE A 165 5.42 -0.21 -8.94
CA ILE A 165 4.08 0.36 -9.02
C ILE A 165 3.35 0.23 -7.69
N THR A 166 3.35 -0.97 -7.11
CA THR A 166 2.62 -1.25 -5.87
C THR A 166 3.25 -0.59 -4.64
N THR A 167 4.57 -0.57 -4.54
CA THR A 167 5.27 -0.10 -3.34
C THR A 167 5.62 1.38 -3.39
N VAL A 168 6.15 1.87 -4.51
CA VAL A 168 6.68 3.24 -4.62
C VAL A 168 5.63 4.20 -5.14
N ASN A 169 4.95 3.84 -6.23
CA ASN A 169 4.00 4.76 -6.87
C ASN A 169 2.68 4.85 -6.09
N ASN A 170 2.16 3.71 -5.67
CA ASN A 170 0.88 3.65 -4.97
C ASN A 170 1.04 3.75 -3.45
N GLY A 171 2.19 3.30 -2.94
CA GLY A 171 2.45 3.24 -1.51
C GLY A 171 1.77 2.03 -0.84
N LEU A 172 2.44 1.47 0.15
CA LEU A 172 1.89 0.41 0.99
C LEU A 172 1.22 1.02 2.22
N PRO A 173 -0.04 0.66 2.51
CA PRO A 173 -0.82 1.41 3.47
C PRO A 173 -0.63 0.95 4.94
N PHE A 174 -0.13 -0.25 5.18
CA PHE A 174 0.12 -0.77 6.53
C PHE A 174 1.57 -0.61 6.94
N VAL A 175 1.79 -0.22 8.19
CA VAL A 175 3.12 -0.13 8.83
C VAL A 175 3.16 -1.01 10.07
N GLU A 176 4.33 -1.11 10.69
CA GLU A 176 4.57 -2.02 11.83
C GLU A 176 3.56 -1.87 12.97
N LYS A 177 3.14 -0.64 13.30
CA LYS A 177 2.16 -0.39 14.37
C LYS A 177 0.79 -1.03 14.09
N ASP A 178 0.40 -1.15 12.82
CA ASP A 178 -0.90 -1.73 12.45
C ASP A 178 -0.91 -3.25 12.68
N LYS A 179 0.26 -3.89 12.65
CA LYS A 179 0.41 -5.31 12.99
C LYS A 179 0.16 -5.57 14.48
N CYS A 180 0.25 -4.54 15.32
CA CYS A 180 0.05 -4.62 16.77
C CYS A 180 -1.39 -4.34 17.20
N LEU A 181 -2.28 -3.83 16.31
CA LEU A 181 -3.70 -3.53 16.58
C LEU A 181 -4.58 -4.79 16.76
N LYS A 182 -3.97 -5.90 17.21
CA LYS A 182 -4.55 -7.25 17.40
C LYS A 182 -5.70 -7.31 18.43
N LYS A 183 -6.16 -6.19 18.98
CA LYS A 183 -7.11 -6.16 20.11
C LYS A 183 -8.37 -5.31 19.94
N ASP A 184 -8.43 -4.39 18.99
CA ASP A 184 -9.50 -3.37 18.98
C ASP A 184 -10.51 -3.53 17.84
N PHE A 185 -10.46 -4.64 17.09
CA PHE A 185 -11.36 -4.91 15.96
C PHE A 185 -12.22 -6.17 16.14
N ILE A 186 -12.51 -6.58 17.39
CA ILE A 186 -13.52 -7.60 17.73
C ILE A 186 -14.67 -6.95 18.47
#